data_AF-A0AAW1WLJ9-F1
#
_entry.id   AF-A0AAW1WLJ9-F1
#
_cell.length_a   1.000
_cell.length_b   1.000
_cell.length_c   1.000
_cell.angle_alpha   90.00
_cell.angle_beta   90.00
_cell.angle_gamma   90.00
#
_symmetry.space_group_name_H-M   'P 1'
#
loop_
_entity.id
_entity.type
_entity.pdbx_description
1 polymer ?
#
loop_
_entity_poly.entity_id
_entity_poly.type
_entity_poly.pdbx_seq_one_letter_code
_entity_poly.pdbx_strand_id
1 'polypeptide(L)'
;MWKMHTIARKPLQSFCEDAYLLSILLFYQYSVHITSEGKRAVEGNGIGRKLVDGLYQTYSSALASKKFAYDGEKALYTVGPLPQNKLEFTVELEETFAKSPSGVTEKRARRSLQSKIFTVELSYAAKIPLKSIALALKGADVDNTQEALRVLDIILQQQAVNMGCLLVRQPFFHDDSRNFTDVGAGVIGVRAFHSSFRTHLNMEPRNIDWVKAKRMLKNMRIKTRHCNMEFKIIGISEKPCNLQFFPMKLKTGDGASEGETTDITVFEYFTKHCGIELTYSAYLPCLDGGKPKRPNYLPLELCVLVSLRRQKPQDRIRTLTDAVSKYHYDSDLVLTTCGISIEKQLTQIEGCILDTPKVGNSEDCIPFKGRWNFNNKTLLNPTRIDRWIVVNFSARCDTSHISRELINSGRKKGILIERPFMLLEEEPRSRRQSHAIRVEKMFEQIQTKLPSPPTQVSNVPEEYNGNLYCGTHMLCPPCCSTNGAVHEGSMFFC
;
A
#
# COMPACT_ATOMS: atom_id res chain seq x y z
N MET A 1 4.69 -9.20 4.26
CA MET A 1 3.56 -9.52 3.36
C MET A 1 3.33 -8.33 2.44
N TRP A 2 3.99 -8.32 1.27
CA TRP A 2 3.95 -7.19 0.33
C TRP A 2 3.10 -7.56 -0.87
N LYS A 3 1.93 -6.93 -1.02
CA LYS A 3 1.20 -6.91 -2.29
C LYS A 3 1.75 -5.78 -3.12
N MET A 4 2.74 -6.08 -3.97
CA MET A 4 3.01 -5.22 -5.12
C MET A 4 1.87 -5.44 -6.10
N HIS A 5 1.00 -4.44 -6.23
CA HIS A 5 -0.02 -4.45 -7.26
C HIS A 5 0.69 -4.34 -8.60
N THR A 6 0.63 -5.42 -9.34
CA THR A 6 0.98 -5.39 -10.75
C THR A 6 -0.31 -5.21 -11.51
N ILE A 7 -0.59 -3.96 -11.82
CA ILE A 7 -1.65 -3.62 -12.75
C ILE A 7 -1.07 -3.87 -14.13
N ALA A 8 -1.21 -5.09 -14.64
CA ALA A 8 -1.21 -5.31 -16.08
C ALA A 8 -2.53 -4.67 -16.56
N ARG A 9 -2.47 -3.37 -16.86
CA ARG A 9 -3.60 -2.63 -17.43
C ARG A 9 -3.72 -3.07 -18.87
N LYS A 10 -4.80 -3.74 -19.22
CA LYS A 10 -5.18 -3.94 -20.61
C LYS A 10 -6.66 -3.60 -20.81
N PRO A 11 -7.00 -2.88 -21.90
CA PRO A 11 -8.38 -2.57 -22.23
C PRO A 11 -9.09 -3.83 -22.73
N LEU A 12 -10.25 -4.15 -22.16
CA LEU A 12 -11.15 -5.22 -22.61
C LEU A 12 -11.52 -5.11 -24.11
N GLN A 13 -11.36 -3.91 -24.69
CA GLN A 13 -11.65 -3.59 -26.08
C GLN A 13 -10.75 -4.31 -27.11
N SER A 14 -9.58 -4.83 -26.70
CA SER A 14 -8.66 -5.55 -27.59
C SER A 14 -8.80 -7.08 -27.55
N PHE A 15 -9.80 -7.63 -26.87
CA PHE A 15 -9.85 -9.08 -26.55
C PHE A 15 -11.09 -9.81 -27.04
N CYS A 16 -12.06 -9.10 -27.59
CA CYS A 16 -13.24 -9.72 -28.17
C CYS A 16 -13.24 -9.43 -29.66
N GLU A 17 -12.96 -10.46 -30.46
CA GLU A 17 -13.06 -10.37 -31.92
C GLU A 17 -14.50 -10.07 -32.36
N ASP A 18 -15.49 -10.31 -31.48
CA ASP A 18 -16.91 -10.10 -31.74
C ASP A 18 -17.59 -9.31 -30.60
N ALA A 19 -17.58 -7.98 -30.68
CA ALA A 19 -18.38 -7.13 -29.78
C ALA A 19 -19.89 -7.50 -29.78
N TYR A 20 -20.34 -8.20 -30.83
CA TYR A 20 -21.67 -8.79 -30.92
C TYR A 20 -21.88 -9.95 -29.93
N LEU A 21 -20.92 -10.86 -29.77
CA LEU A 21 -20.99 -11.99 -28.82
C LEU A 21 -21.16 -11.49 -27.38
N LEU A 22 -20.37 -10.50 -26.94
CA LEU A 22 -20.52 -9.89 -25.62
C LEU A 22 -21.90 -9.26 -25.38
N SER A 23 -22.59 -8.85 -26.45
CA SER A 23 -23.90 -8.20 -26.34
C SER A 23 -25.07 -9.18 -26.13
N ILE A 24 -24.88 -10.47 -26.45
CA ILE A 24 -25.89 -11.53 -26.34
C ILE A 24 -25.57 -12.58 -25.28
N LEU A 25 -24.32 -12.68 -24.84
CA LEU A 25 -23.89 -13.67 -23.85
C LEU A 25 -24.44 -13.37 -22.45
N LEU A 26 -24.82 -14.45 -21.76
CA LEU A 26 -25.36 -14.46 -20.40
C LEU A 26 -24.62 -15.52 -19.58
N PHE A 27 -24.08 -15.11 -18.45
CA PHE A 27 -23.68 -16.05 -17.41
C PHE A 27 -24.90 -16.44 -16.58
N TYR A 28 -24.93 -17.70 -16.17
CA TYR A 28 -25.95 -18.24 -15.27
C TYR A 28 -25.28 -18.55 -13.94
N GLN A 29 -25.77 -17.93 -12.87
CA GLN A 29 -25.28 -18.12 -11.51
C GLN A 29 -26.10 -19.20 -10.81
N TYR A 30 -25.40 -20.10 -10.13
CA TYR A 30 -25.95 -21.14 -9.27
C TYR A 30 -25.35 -21.01 -7.87
N SER A 31 -26.20 -21.00 -6.85
CA SER A 31 -25.80 -21.15 -5.45
C SER A 31 -25.34 -22.58 -5.20
N VAL A 32 -24.18 -22.73 -4.56
CA VAL A 32 -23.58 -24.01 -4.20
C VAL A 32 -23.73 -24.21 -2.69
N HIS A 33 -24.41 -25.29 -2.30
CA HIS A 33 -24.54 -25.69 -0.91
C HIS A 33 -23.90 -27.06 -0.71
N ILE A 34 -22.98 -27.17 0.24
CA ILE A 34 -22.23 -28.39 0.52
C ILE A 34 -22.51 -28.83 1.96
N THR A 35 -23.05 -30.05 2.10
CA THR A 35 -23.33 -30.65 3.40
C THR A 35 -22.64 -32.00 3.54
N SER A 36 -22.08 -32.26 4.71
CA SER A 36 -21.54 -33.58 5.08
C SER A 36 -22.65 -34.52 5.56
N GLU A 37 -22.36 -35.81 5.66
CA GLU A 37 -23.27 -36.89 6.12
C GLU A 37 -23.99 -36.61 7.47
N GLY A 38 -23.49 -35.68 8.29
CA GLY A 38 -24.15 -35.19 9.52
C GLY A 38 -24.98 -33.90 9.37
N LYS A 39 -25.32 -33.47 8.14
CA LYS A 39 -25.98 -32.19 7.78
C LYS A 39 -25.29 -30.93 8.32
N ARG A 40 -24.02 -31.03 8.71
CA ARG A 40 -23.22 -29.85 9.07
C ARG A 40 -22.67 -29.23 7.81
N ALA A 41 -22.80 -27.90 7.72
CA ALA A 41 -22.16 -27.10 6.68
C ALA A 41 -20.64 -27.30 6.75
N VAL A 42 -20.02 -27.49 5.60
CA VAL A 42 -18.57 -27.66 5.52
C VAL A 42 -17.92 -26.28 5.52
N GLU A 43 -17.37 -25.88 6.67
CA GLU A 43 -16.55 -24.67 6.78
C GLU A 43 -15.08 -25.02 6.64
N GLY A 44 -14.46 -24.66 5.51
CA GLY A 44 -13.04 -24.94 5.29
C GLY A 44 -12.51 -24.38 3.97
N ASN A 45 -11.41 -23.63 4.05
CA ASN A 45 -10.74 -23.05 2.88
C ASN A 45 -10.23 -24.16 1.96
N GLY A 46 -10.86 -24.35 0.79
CA GLY A 46 -10.35 -25.17 -0.31
C GLY A 46 -11.01 -26.54 -0.52
N ILE A 47 -11.73 -27.09 0.46
CA ILE A 47 -12.44 -28.38 0.31
C ILE A 47 -13.55 -28.26 -0.74
N GLY A 48 -14.29 -27.15 -0.75
CA GLY A 48 -15.38 -26.94 -1.70
C GLY A 48 -14.94 -27.05 -3.16
N ARG A 49 -13.75 -26.54 -3.51
CA ARG A 49 -13.22 -26.66 -4.89
C ARG A 49 -12.99 -28.12 -5.26
N LYS A 50 -12.37 -28.91 -4.39
CA LYS A 50 -12.15 -30.35 -4.61
C LYS A 50 -13.46 -31.11 -4.82
N LEU A 51 -14.48 -30.80 -4.03
CA LEU A 51 -15.80 -31.44 -4.14
C LEU A 51 -16.51 -31.07 -5.44
N VAL A 52 -16.46 -29.79 -5.84
CA VAL A 52 -17.05 -29.34 -7.10
C VAL A 52 -16.29 -29.89 -8.32
N ASP A 53 -14.96 -30.01 -8.24
CA ASP A 53 -14.15 -30.66 -9.27
C ASP A 53 -14.48 -32.16 -9.37
N GLY A 54 -14.57 -32.86 -8.24
CA GLY A 54 -14.98 -34.27 -8.19
C GLY A 54 -16.39 -34.50 -8.71
N LEU A 55 -17.34 -33.61 -8.37
CA LEU A 55 -18.69 -33.59 -8.93
C LEU A 55 -18.64 -33.53 -10.45
N TYR A 56 -17.85 -32.63 -11.02
CA TYR A 56 -17.76 -32.49 -12.46
C TYR A 56 -17.14 -33.71 -13.13
N GLN A 57 -16.11 -34.30 -12.52
CA GLN A 57 -15.47 -35.52 -13.03
C GLN A 57 -16.47 -36.68 -13.11
N THR A 58 -17.35 -36.83 -12.11
CA THR A 58 -18.32 -37.93 -12.04
C THR A 58 -19.60 -37.65 -12.83
N TYR A 59 -20.10 -36.41 -12.80
CA TYR A 59 -21.46 -36.05 -13.26
C TYR A 59 -21.47 -35.02 -14.40
N SER A 60 -20.38 -34.87 -15.17
CA SER A 60 -20.33 -33.90 -16.28
C SER A 60 -21.49 -34.00 -17.26
N SER A 61 -21.96 -35.21 -17.59
CA SER A 61 -23.10 -35.44 -18.49
C SER A 61 -24.42 -34.88 -17.93
N ALA A 62 -24.65 -35.00 -16.62
CA ALA A 62 -25.80 -34.42 -15.93
C ALA A 62 -25.79 -32.89 -15.94
N LEU A 63 -24.61 -32.29 -16.11
CA LEU A 63 -24.42 -30.85 -16.31
C LEU A 63 -24.45 -30.44 -17.79
N ALA A 64 -24.91 -31.33 -18.69
CA ALA A 64 -24.85 -31.16 -20.15
C ALA A 64 -23.42 -30.83 -20.64
N SER A 65 -22.42 -31.40 -19.97
CA SER A 65 -20.98 -31.18 -20.20
C SER A 65 -20.54 -29.71 -20.10
N LYS A 66 -21.37 -28.82 -19.55
CA LYS A 66 -21.07 -27.39 -19.43
C LYS A 66 -19.91 -27.16 -18.47
N LYS A 67 -18.91 -26.43 -18.96
CA LYS A 67 -17.82 -25.92 -18.12
C LYS A 67 -18.32 -24.78 -17.24
N PHE A 68 -17.67 -24.59 -16.11
CA PHE A 68 -18.05 -23.59 -15.12
C PHE A 68 -16.84 -22.94 -14.48
N ALA A 69 -17.09 -21.83 -13.78
CA ALA A 69 -16.17 -21.27 -12.81
C ALA A 69 -16.83 -21.23 -11.43
N TYR A 70 -16.09 -21.65 -10.40
CA TYR A 70 -16.56 -21.68 -9.02
C TYR A 70 -15.76 -20.69 -8.17
N ASP A 71 -16.44 -19.88 -7.37
CA ASP A 71 -15.79 -18.89 -6.51
C ASP A 71 -15.05 -19.50 -5.32
N GLY A 72 -15.26 -20.80 -5.07
CA GLY A 72 -14.65 -21.54 -3.96
C GLY A 72 -15.46 -21.51 -2.68
N GLU A 73 -16.58 -20.79 -2.64
CA GLU A 73 -17.41 -20.59 -1.46
C GLU A 73 -18.86 -21.01 -1.69
N LYS A 74 -19.60 -20.30 -2.56
CA LYS A 74 -21.06 -20.43 -2.66
C LYS A 74 -21.65 -20.17 -4.03
N ALA A 75 -20.85 -19.76 -5.02
CA ALA A 75 -21.37 -19.39 -6.33
C ALA A 75 -20.60 -20.04 -7.47
N LEU A 76 -21.34 -20.70 -8.36
CA LEU A 76 -20.87 -21.32 -9.58
C LEU A 76 -21.50 -20.63 -10.78
N TYR A 77 -20.72 -20.45 -11.85
CA TYR A 77 -21.12 -19.71 -13.05
C TYR A 77 -20.90 -20.54 -14.30
N THR A 78 -21.91 -20.63 -15.16
CA THR A 78 -21.83 -21.33 -16.46
C THR A 78 -22.18 -20.40 -17.61
N VAL A 79 -21.66 -20.72 -18.81
CA VAL A 79 -22.16 -20.12 -20.06
C VAL A 79 -23.38 -20.90 -20.54
N GLY A 80 -24.55 -20.25 -20.45
CA GLY A 80 -25.85 -20.88 -20.68
C GLY A 80 -26.36 -21.72 -19.48
N PRO A 81 -27.65 -22.09 -19.48
CA PRO A 81 -28.30 -22.75 -18.36
C PRO A 81 -27.92 -24.23 -18.23
N LEU A 82 -27.78 -24.72 -16.99
CA LEU A 82 -27.80 -26.16 -16.67
C LEU A 82 -29.19 -26.77 -16.98
N PRO A 83 -29.29 -28.10 -17.15
CA PRO A 83 -30.55 -28.76 -17.53
C PRO A 83 -31.71 -28.56 -16.55
N GLN A 84 -31.42 -28.32 -15.27
CA GLN A 84 -32.42 -28.09 -14.22
C GLN A 84 -32.03 -26.90 -13.34
N ASN A 85 -33.03 -26.27 -12.73
CA ASN A 85 -32.82 -25.16 -11.79
C ASN A 85 -32.28 -25.63 -10.43
N LYS A 86 -32.47 -26.90 -10.08
CA LYS A 86 -31.93 -27.48 -8.85
C LYS A 86 -31.38 -28.86 -9.17
N LEU A 87 -30.13 -29.11 -8.79
CA LEU A 87 -29.43 -30.38 -8.99
C LEU A 87 -28.75 -30.75 -7.68
N GLU A 88 -28.78 -32.03 -7.33
CA GLU A 88 -28.19 -32.56 -6.10
C GLU A 88 -27.34 -33.77 -6.43
N PHE A 89 -26.11 -33.78 -5.91
CA PHE A 89 -25.12 -34.81 -6.20
C PHE A 89 -24.46 -35.30 -4.92
N THR A 90 -24.08 -36.57 -4.91
CA THR A 90 -23.31 -37.18 -3.83
C THR A 90 -21.87 -37.37 -4.28
N VAL A 91 -20.93 -36.78 -3.56
CA VAL A 91 -19.49 -36.80 -3.88
C VAL A 91 -18.74 -37.41 -2.71
N GLU A 92 -17.93 -38.42 -2.99
CA GLU A 92 -17.03 -39.01 -2.01
C GLU A 92 -15.64 -38.37 -2.14
N LEU A 93 -15.07 -37.94 -1.02
CA LEU A 93 -13.72 -37.37 -0.95
C LEU A 93 -12.87 -38.18 0.02
N GLU A 94 -11.73 -38.67 -0.49
CA GLU A 94 -10.71 -39.32 0.32
C GLU A 94 -9.77 -38.29 0.95
N GLU A 95 -9.72 -38.23 2.28
CA GLU A 95 -8.77 -37.37 3.00
C GLU A 95 -7.59 -38.18 3.56
N THR A 96 -6.37 -37.73 3.26
CA THR A 96 -5.16 -38.24 3.91
C THR A 96 -4.84 -37.37 5.13
N PHE A 97 -5.18 -37.86 6.32
CA PHE A 97 -4.77 -37.20 7.56
C PHE A 97 -3.35 -37.60 7.93
N ALA A 98 -2.41 -36.65 7.87
CA ALA A 98 -1.16 -36.78 8.61
C ALA A 98 -1.51 -36.61 10.10
N LYS A 99 -1.38 -37.68 10.90
CA LYS A 99 -1.43 -37.54 12.36
C LYS A 99 -0.36 -36.53 12.76
N SER A 100 -0.74 -35.52 13.55
CA SER A 100 0.17 -34.59 14.21
C SER A 100 1.27 -35.39 14.93
N PRO A 101 2.56 -35.00 14.84
CA PRO A 101 3.62 -35.70 15.53
C PRO A 101 3.54 -35.35 17.03
N SER A 102 2.69 -36.06 17.76
CA SER A 102 2.86 -36.20 19.21
C SER A 102 4.02 -37.17 19.42
N GLY A 103 5.02 -36.71 20.18
CA GLY A 103 6.37 -37.25 20.22
C GLY A 103 6.52 -38.76 20.45
N VAL A 104 7.70 -39.20 19.98
CA VAL A 104 8.49 -40.39 20.37
C VAL A 104 8.26 -41.68 19.56
N THR A 105 9.35 -42.06 18.89
CA THR A 105 9.71 -43.32 18.20
C THR A 105 9.10 -43.64 16.83
N GLU A 106 10.01 -43.71 15.85
CA GLU A 106 9.83 -44.19 14.48
C GLU A 106 9.31 -45.63 14.44
N LYS A 107 8.02 -45.82 14.13
CA LYS A 107 7.53 -47.02 13.44
C LYS A 107 6.34 -46.65 12.53
N ARG A 108 6.52 -46.87 11.23
CA ARG A 108 5.54 -46.87 10.11
C ARG A 108 4.17 -46.27 10.47
N ALA A 109 3.97 -44.99 10.14
CA ALA A 109 2.66 -44.35 10.17
C ALA A 109 1.71 -45.06 9.18
N ARG A 110 0.86 -45.94 9.71
CA ARG A 110 -0.22 -46.58 8.95
C ARG A 110 -1.23 -45.48 8.59
N ARG A 111 -1.20 -45.02 7.33
CA ARG A 111 -2.14 -44.05 6.77
C ARG A 111 -3.52 -44.68 6.77
N SER A 112 -4.43 -44.25 7.64
CA SER A 112 -5.84 -44.63 7.53
C SER A 112 -6.51 -43.67 6.55
N LEU A 113 -6.91 -44.17 5.39
CA LEU A 113 -7.83 -43.47 4.50
C LEU A 113 -9.21 -43.51 5.15
N GLN A 114 -9.80 -42.35 5.39
CA GLN A 114 -11.22 -42.25 5.70
C GLN A 114 -11.84 -41.45 4.56
N SER A 115 -12.66 -42.13 3.75
CA SER A 115 -13.51 -41.45 2.79
C SER A 115 -14.69 -40.83 3.51
N LYS A 116 -15.08 -39.64 3.07
CA LYS A 116 -16.26 -38.93 3.57
C LYS A 116 -17.18 -38.62 2.41
N ILE A 117 -18.46 -38.78 2.65
CA ILE A 117 -19.50 -38.50 1.66
C ILE A 117 -20.06 -37.09 1.91
N PHE A 118 -20.19 -36.33 0.84
CA PHE A 118 -20.73 -34.99 0.82
C PHE A 118 -21.87 -34.90 -0.19
N THR A 119 -22.90 -34.14 0.16
CA THR A 119 -23.95 -33.73 -0.76
C THR A 119 -23.62 -32.34 -1.27
N VAL A 120 -23.67 -32.15 -2.58
CA VAL A 120 -23.48 -30.86 -3.25
C VAL A 120 -24.76 -30.52 -4.00
N GLU A 121 -25.42 -29.46 -3.56
CA GLU A 121 -26.61 -28.90 -4.20
C GLU A 121 -26.23 -27.67 -5.04
N LEU A 122 -26.69 -27.63 -6.29
CA LEU A 122 -26.62 -26.48 -7.19
C LEU A 122 -28.03 -25.94 -7.41
N SER A 123 -28.27 -24.69 -7.05
CA SER A 123 -29.58 -24.02 -7.17
C SER A 123 -29.47 -22.73 -7.99
N TYR A 124 -30.22 -22.62 -9.08
CA TYR A 124 -30.23 -21.44 -9.96
C TYR A 124 -30.57 -20.18 -9.18
N ALA A 125 -29.77 -19.14 -9.36
CA ALA A 125 -29.89 -17.88 -8.63
C ALA A 125 -30.21 -16.70 -9.56
N ALA A 126 -29.41 -16.48 -10.60
CA ALA A 126 -29.52 -15.29 -11.43
C ALA A 126 -28.93 -15.45 -12.84
N LYS A 127 -29.31 -14.54 -13.74
CA LYS A 127 -28.63 -14.30 -15.02
C LYS A 127 -27.81 -13.02 -14.91
N ILE A 128 -26.59 -13.06 -15.42
CA ILE A 128 -25.66 -11.93 -15.42
C ILE A 128 -25.32 -11.60 -16.88
N PRO A 129 -25.91 -10.53 -17.45
CA PRO A 129 -25.63 -10.11 -18.82
C PRO A 129 -24.21 -9.58 -18.98
N LEU A 130 -23.50 -10.03 -20.02
CA LEU A 130 -22.20 -9.47 -20.42
C LEU A 130 -22.34 -8.16 -21.20
N LYS A 131 -23.55 -7.85 -21.69
CA LYS A 131 -23.85 -6.61 -22.43
C LYS A 131 -23.47 -5.35 -21.66
N SER A 132 -23.55 -5.37 -20.33
CA SER A 132 -23.13 -4.24 -19.48
C SER A 132 -21.66 -3.88 -19.70
N ILE A 133 -20.78 -4.87 -19.86
CA ILE A 133 -19.36 -4.65 -20.19
C ILE A 133 -19.22 -4.04 -21.58
N ALA A 134 -19.93 -4.56 -22.58
CA ALA A 134 -19.86 -4.01 -23.95
C ALA A 134 -20.32 -2.54 -24.01
N LEU A 135 -21.36 -2.19 -23.27
CA LEU A 135 -21.83 -0.81 -23.14
C LEU A 135 -20.86 0.06 -22.34
N ALA A 136 -20.32 -0.47 -21.24
CA ALA A 136 -19.32 0.21 -20.44
C ALA A 136 -18.05 0.49 -21.22
N LEU A 137 -17.63 -0.36 -22.17
CA LEU A 137 -16.52 -0.10 -23.08
C LEU A 137 -16.80 0.98 -24.12
N LYS A 138 -18.07 1.33 -24.33
CA LYS A 138 -18.51 2.44 -25.20
C LYS A 138 -18.72 3.76 -24.45
N GLY A 139 -18.41 3.81 -23.15
CA GLY A 139 -18.56 5.04 -22.35
C GLY A 139 -19.89 5.15 -21.61
N ALA A 140 -20.78 4.17 -21.69
CA ALA A 140 -22.03 4.19 -20.94
C ALA A 140 -21.81 3.76 -19.48
N ASP A 141 -22.40 4.50 -18.55
CA ASP A 141 -22.50 4.04 -17.15
C ASP A 141 -23.70 3.10 -17.03
N VAL A 142 -23.45 1.83 -16.69
CA VAL A 142 -24.48 0.79 -16.68
C VAL A 142 -24.39 -0.02 -15.39
N ASP A 143 -25.51 -0.10 -14.69
CA ASP A 143 -25.72 -0.98 -13.54
C ASP A 143 -25.37 -2.44 -13.91
N ASN A 144 -24.72 -3.17 -13.00
CA ASN A 144 -24.25 -4.56 -13.14
C ASN A 144 -22.94 -4.78 -13.93
N THR A 145 -22.24 -3.74 -14.39
CA THR A 145 -20.91 -3.91 -15.02
C THR A 145 -19.92 -4.58 -14.08
N GLN A 146 -19.93 -4.21 -12.79
CA GLN A 146 -19.03 -4.80 -11.78
C GLN A 146 -19.33 -6.27 -11.50
N GLU A 147 -20.60 -6.69 -11.50
CA GLU A 147 -20.96 -8.10 -11.31
C GLU A 147 -20.48 -8.95 -12.49
N ALA A 148 -20.65 -8.48 -13.72
CA ALA A 148 -20.12 -9.17 -14.90
C ALA A 148 -18.58 -9.26 -14.87
N LEU A 149 -17.88 -8.17 -14.52
CA LEU A 149 -16.42 -8.18 -14.36
C LEU A 149 -15.97 -9.14 -13.24
N ARG A 150 -16.74 -9.24 -12.16
CA ARG A 150 -16.47 -10.17 -11.06
C ARG A 150 -16.54 -11.62 -11.51
N VAL A 151 -17.51 -12.00 -12.35
CA VAL A 151 -17.58 -13.36 -12.91
C VAL A 151 -16.32 -13.66 -13.72
N LEU A 152 -15.88 -12.73 -14.57
CA LEU A 152 -14.62 -12.87 -15.31
C LEU A 152 -13.39 -12.97 -14.40
N ASP A 153 -13.32 -12.19 -13.33
CA ASP A 153 -12.27 -12.29 -12.31
C ASP A 153 -12.26 -13.67 -11.61
N ILE A 154 -13.44 -14.26 -11.36
CA ILE A 154 -13.57 -15.60 -10.78
C ILE A 154 -13.06 -16.67 -11.76
N ILE A 155 -13.34 -16.54 -13.07
CA ILE A 155 -12.81 -17.45 -14.09
C ILE A 155 -11.27 -17.44 -14.09
N LEU A 156 -10.64 -16.25 -14.06
CA LEU A 156 -9.17 -16.14 -13.98
C LEU A 156 -8.60 -16.82 -12.73
N GLN A 157 -9.29 -16.67 -11.59
CA GLN A 157 -8.87 -17.29 -10.32
C GLN A 157 -9.04 -18.81 -10.35
N GLN A 158 -10.15 -19.32 -10.88
CA GLN A 158 -10.37 -20.74 -11.07
C GLN A 158 -9.27 -21.33 -11.96
N GLN A 159 -8.93 -20.68 -13.07
CA GLN A 159 -7.85 -21.17 -13.95
C GLN A 159 -6.49 -21.16 -13.25
N ALA A 160 -6.19 -20.15 -12.44
CA ALA A 160 -4.96 -20.15 -11.64
C ALA A 160 -4.91 -21.33 -10.65
N VAL A 161 -6.04 -21.66 -10.01
CA VAL A 161 -6.15 -22.84 -9.14
C VAL A 161 -5.98 -24.14 -9.92
N ASN A 162 -6.59 -24.26 -11.10
CA ASN A 162 -6.41 -25.41 -12.00
C ASN A 162 -4.95 -25.61 -12.40
N MET A 163 -4.19 -24.52 -12.53
CA MET A 163 -2.73 -24.52 -12.78
C MET A 163 -1.89 -24.76 -11.51
N GLY A 164 -2.50 -25.20 -10.41
CA GLY A 164 -1.82 -25.54 -9.15
C GLY A 164 -1.43 -24.33 -8.29
N CYS A 165 -1.99 -23.14 -8.54
CA CYS A 165 -1.70 -21.97 -7.71
C CYS A 165 -2.51 -21.97 -6.41
N LEU A 166 -1.87 -21.55 -5.33
CA LEU A 166 -2.52 -21.25 -4.05
C LEU A 166 -3.16 -19.86 -4.12
N LEU A 167 -4.48 -19.79 -4.02
CA LEU A 167 -5.22 -18.53 -3.96
C LEU A 167 -5.28 -18.01 -2.51
N VAL A 168 -4.84 -16.75 -2.28
CA VAL A 168 -4.97 -16.09 -0.97
C VAL A 168 -5.66 -14.75 -1.14
N ARG A 169 -6.99 -14.75 -0.95
CA ARG A 169 -7.89 -13.64 -1.26
C ARG A 169 -7.96 -13.34 -2.76
N GLN A 170 -7.18 -12.38 -3.23
CA GLN A 170 -7.19 -11.88 -4.62
C GLN A 170 -5.91 -12.18 -5.39
N PRO A 171 -4.71 -12.15 -4.79
CA PRO A 171 -3.55 -12.70 -5.45
C PRO A 171 -3.49 -14.22 -5.32
N PHE A 172 -2.73 -14.82 -6.23
CA PHE A 172 -2.41 -16.24 -6.22
C PHE A 172 -0.89 -16.43 -6.22
N PHE A 173 -0.48 -17.56 -5.66
CA PHE A 173 0.91 -17.93 -5.41
C PHE A 173 1.18 -19.23 -6.14
N HIS A 174 2.19 -19.22 -7.00
CA HIS A 174 2.61 -20.42 -7.70
C HIS A 174 3.87 -20.95 -7.04
N ASP A 175 3.88 -22.25 -6.77
CA ASP A 175 5.02 -22.96 -6.19
C ASP A 175 6.13 -23.12 -7.23
N ASP A 176 6.83 -22.02 -7.49
CA ASP A 176 7.98 -21.94 -8.39
C ASP A 176 9.15 -21.43 -7.56
N SER A 177 10.27 -22.15 -7.53
CA SER A 177 11.46 -21.77 -6.76
C SER A 177 11.91 -20.32 -7.05
N ARG A 178 11.68 -19.82 -8.27
CA ARG A 178 12.00 -18.43 -8.69
C ARG A 178 11.14 -17.36 -8.01
N ASN A 179 10.01 -17.76 -7.42
CA ASN A 179 9.11 -16.87 -6.68
C ASN A 179 9.51 -16.72 -5.21
N PHE A 180 10.39 -17.57 -4.69
CA PHE A 180 10.85 -17.51 -3.30
C PHE A 180 12.10 -16.66 -3.18
N THR A 181 12.25 -15.96 -2.06
CA THR A 181 13.49 -15.28 -1.71
C THR A 181 13.66 -15.25 -0.21
N ASP A 182 14.84 -15.63 0.27
CA ASP A 182 15.25 -15.39 1.64
C ASP A 182 15.33 -13.88 1.93
N VAL A 183 14.67 -13.45 3.00
CA VAL A 183 14.65 -12.06 3.49
C VAL A 183 15.53 -11.92 4.74
N GLY A 184 16.12 -13.00 5.24
CA GLY A 184 16.88 -13.09 6.49
C GLY A 184 16.01 -13.48 7.68
N ALA A 185 16.65 -13.82 8.80
CA ALA A 185 16.00 -14.19 10.06
C ALA A 185 14.98 -15.34 9.95
N GLY A 186 15.20 -16.29 9.04
CA GLY A 186 14.31 -17.44 8.84
C GLY A 186 13.01 -17.11 8.10
N VAL A 187 12.88 -15.93 7.50
CA VAL A 187 11.68 -15.50 6.78
C VAL A 187 11.89 -15.59 5.27
N ILE A 188 10.98 -16.28 4.58
CA ILE A 188 10.95 -16.39 3.13
C ILE A 188 9.86 -15.48 2.56
N GLY A 189 10.25 -14.59 1.65
CA GLY A 189 9.34 -13.81 0.82
C GLY A 189 8.89 -14.64 -0.38
N VAL A 190 7.58 -14.64 -0.64
CA VAL A 190 6.99 -15.33 -1.81
C VAL A 190 6.35 -14.31 -2.74
N ARG A 191 6.70 -14.38 -4.03
CA ARG A 191 6.10 -13.57 -5.09
C ARG A 191 4.69 -14.06 -5.39
N ALA A 192 3.78 -13.12 -5.52
CA ALA A 192 2.39 -13.37 -5.87
C ALA A 192 2.02 -12.64 -7.16
N PHE A 193 1.02 -13.15 -7.86
CA PHE A 193 0.44 -12.55 -9.05
C PHE A 193 -0.99 -12.11 -8.76
N HIS A 194 -1.45 -11.06 -9.44
CA HIS A 194 -2.81 -10.57 -9.36
C HIS A 194 -3.31 -10.32 -10.77
N SER A 195 -4.42 -10.97 -11.13
CA SER A 195 -5.09 -10.82 -12.40
C SER A 195 -6.52 -10.33 -12.16
N SER A 196 -6.99 -9.42 -13.03
CA SER A 196 -8.36 -8.90 -12.98
C SER A 196 -8.73 -8.19 -14.28
N PHE A 197 -10.00 -8.28 -14.68
CA PHE A 197 -10.59 -7.48 -15.73
C PHE A 197 -10.99 -6.08 -15.23
N ARG A 198 -10.83 -5.09 -16.11
CA ARG A 198 -11.13 -3.67 -15.87
C ARG A 198 -11.63 -3.03 -17.16
N THR A 199 -12.62 -2.14 -17.08
CA THR A 199 -12.98 -1.22 -18.17
C THR A 199 -12.03 -0.02 -18.14
N HIS A 200 -11.49 0.38 -19.30
CA HIS A 200 -10.41 1.41 -19.38
C HIS A 200 -10.94 2.80 -19.78
N LEU A 201 -12.23 3.07 -19.62
CA LEU A 201 -12.71 4.43 -19.80
C LEU A 201 -12.33 5.25 -18.57
N ASN A 202 -11.33 6.11 -18.79
CA ASN A 202 -10.86 7.19 -17.93
C ASN A 202 -11.48 7.18 -16.54
N MET A 203 -10.82 6.43 -15.64
CA MET A 203 -11.14 6.45 -14.23
C MET A 203 -10.78 7.85 -13.72
N GLU A 204 -11.73 8.77 -13.78
CA GLU A 204 -11.64 10.03 -13.04
C GLU A 204 -11.33 9.68 -11.57
N PRO A 205 -10.54 10.50 -10.86
CA PRO A 205 -10.26 10.29 -9.43
C PRO A 205 -11.53 10.08 -8.57
N ARG A 206 -12.68 10.54 -9.06
CA ARG A 206 -14.02 10.35 -8.47
C ARG A 206 -14.52 8.90 -8.49
N ASN A 207 -14.02 8.07 -9.41
CA ASN A 207 -14.41 6.67 -9.60
C ASN A 207 -13.50 5.67 -8.85
N ILE A 208 -12.58 6.16 -8.01
CA ILE A 208 -11.77 5.31 -7.14
C ILE A 208 -12.66 4.71 -6.05
N ASP A 209 -12.75 3.37 -6.01
CA ASP A 209 -13.31 2.65 -4.86
C ASP A 209 -12.36 2.81 -3.67
N TRP A 210 -12.62 3.85 -2.87
CA TRP A 210 -11.84 4.20 -1.70
C TRP A 210 -11.91 3.14 -0.60
N VAL A 211 -12.97 2.33 -0.55
CA VAL A 211 -13.08 1.20 0.38
C VAL A 211 -12.07 0.12 0.01
N LYS A 212 -11.98 -0.21 -1.28
CA LYS A 212 -10.98 -1.15 -1.80
C LYS A 212 -9.56 -0.59 -1.69
N ALA A 213 -9.36 0.68 -2.02
CA ALA A 213 -8.06 1.35 -1.88
C ALA A 213 -7.57 1.33 -0.42
N LYS A 214 -8.45 1.65 0.55
CA LYS A 214 -8.16 1.59 1.99
C LYS A 214 -7.71 0.20 2.43
N ARG A 215 -8.39 -0.86 1.97
CA ARG A 215 -8.01 -2.25 2.26
C ARG A 215 -6.67 -2.64 1.65
N MET A 216 -6.38 -2.16 0.44
CA MET A 216 -5.14 -2.46 -0.28
C MET A 216 -3.92 -1.74 0.31
N LEU A 217 -4.09 -0.48 0.70
CA LEU A 217 -3.01 0.37 1.20
C LEU A 217 -2.70 0.13 2.68
N LYS A 218 -3.63 -0.46 3.45
CA LYS A 218 -3.43 -0.75 4.88
C LYS A 218 -2.15 -1.57 5.10
N ASN A 219 -1.34 -1.13 6.07
CA ASN A 219 -0.03 -1.66 6.46
C ASN A 219 1.13 -1.41 5.47
N MET A 220 0.90 -0.79 4.32
CA MET A 220 2.00 -0.34 3.47
C MET A 220 2.73 0.84 4.14
N ARG A 221 4.01 1.01 3.82
CA ARG A 221 4.78 2.17 4.27
C ARG A 221 4.79 3.24 3.19
N ILE A 222 4.64 4.48 3.59
CA ILE A 222 4.78 5.67 2.75
C ILE A 222 5.81 6.59 3.35
N LYS A 223 6.53 7.30 2.50
CA LYS A 223 7.42 8.38 2.85
C LYS A 223 6.78 9.68 2.40
N THR A 224 6.77 10.67 3.26
CA THR A 224 6.20 11.98 2.95
C THR A 224 7.27 12.90 2.36
N ARG A 225 6.91 13.68 1.33
CA ARG A 225 7.86 14.59 0.66
C ARG A 225 8.25 15.80 1.51
N HIS A 226 7.33 16.29 2.33
CA HIS A 226 7.51 17.53 3.09
C HIS A 226 8.43 17.39 4.32
N CYS A 227 8.43 16.23 4.99
CA CYS A 227 9.26 15.99 6.17
C CYS A 227 10.15 14.74 6.05
N ASN A 228 10.14 14.07 4.89
CA ASN A 228 10.91 12.85 4.62
C ASN A 228 10.63 11.70 5.63
N MET A 229 9.54 11.79 6.41
CA MET A 229 9.16 10.81 7.42
C MET A 229 8.41 9.64 6.80
N GLU A 230 8.67 8.46 7.34
CA GLU A 230 7.94 7.25 6.96
C GLU A 230 6.78 6.97 7.91
N PHE A 231 5.61 6.70 7.33
CA PHE A 231 4.41 6.31 8.05
C PHE A 231 3.92 4.96 7.56
N LYS A 232 3.47 4.13 8.50
CA LYS A 232 2.63 2.98 8.17
C LYS A 232 1.22 3.48 7.91
N ILE A 233 0.66 3.16 6.75
CA ILE A 233 -0.73 3.46 6.41
C ILE A 233 -1.63 2.61 7.32
N ILE A 234 -2.50 3.28 8.07
CA ILE A 234 -3.52 2.64 8.91
C ILE A 234 -4.91 2.75 8.29
N GLY A 235 -5.13 3.72 7.41
CA GLY A 235 -6.42 4.00 6.80
C GLY A 235 -6.38 5.06 5.70
N ILE A 236 -7.57 5.46 5.30
CA ILE A 236 -7.86 6.57 4.40
C ILE A 236 -9.02 7.33 5.07
N SER A 237 -8.94 8.65 5.08
CA SER A 237 -9.95 9.52 5.66
C SER A 237 -11.27 9.42 4.89
N GLU A 238 -12.38 9.66 5.58
CA GLU A 238 -13.70 9.65 4.95
C GLU A 238 -13.97 10.97 4.21
N LYS A 239 -13.39 12.07 4.68
CA LYS A 239 -13.52 13.39 4.07
C LYS A 239 -12.28 13.76 3.23
N PRO A 240 -12.43 14.57 2.16
CA PRO A 240 -11.32 15.10 1.40
C PRO A 240 -10.46 16.09 2.20
N CYS A 241 -9.24 16.39 1.75
CA CYS A 241 -8.29 17.25 2.47
C CYS A 241 -8.87 18.61 2.86
N ASN A 242 -9.72 19.21 2.02
CA ASN A 242 -10.37 20.50 2.27
C ASN A 242 -11.56 20.45 3.24
N LEU A 243 -12.02 19.25 3.63
CA LEU A 243 -13.12 19.04 4.59
C LEU A 243 -12.71 18.15 5.77
N GLN A 244 -11.49 17.60 5.74
CA GLN A 244 -10.94 16.77 6.80
C GLN A 244 -10.33 17.67 7.86
N PHE A 245 -11.03 17.82 8.98
CA PHE A 245 -10.55 18.56 10.13
C PHE A 245 -9.66 17.70 11.01
N PHE A 246 -8.73 18.35 11.71
CA PHE A 246 -8.04 17.77 12.85
C PHE A 246 -7.76 18.85 13.91
N PRO A 247 -7.72 18.47 15.19
CA PRO A 247 -7.49 19.42 16.26
C PRO A 247 -6.04 19.90 16.21
N MET A 248 -5.87 21.18 15.91
CA MET A 248 -4.59 21.87 15.98
C MET A 248 -4.55 22.65 17.29
N LYS A 249 -3.53 22.38 18.11
CA LYS A 249 -3.34 23.15 19.35
C LYS A 249 -2.86 24.55 18.96
N LEU A 250 -3.67 25.57 19.25
CA LEU A 250 -3.21 26.94 19.19
C LEU A 250 -2.27 27.19 20.37
N LYS A 251 -1.27 28.02 20.16
CA LYS A 251 -0.49 28.58 21.25
C LYS A 251 -1.14 29.90 21.65
N THR A 252 -2.00 29.88 22.66
CA THR A 252 -2.47 31.12 23.31
C THR A 252 -1.33 31.64 24.19
N GLY A 253 -0.95 32.90 24.00
CA GLY A 253 0.08 33.56 24.79
C GLY A 253 -0.36 33.73 26.24
N ASP A 254 0.59 33.54 27.15
CA ASP A 254 0.62 33.85 28.59
C ASP A 254 -0.59 33.49 29.46
N GLY A 255 -0.37 32.50 30.32
CA GLY A 255 -0.99 32.42 31.65
C GLY A 255 -2.47 32.04 31.72
N ALA A 256 -2.70 30.73 31.95
CA ALA A 256 -3.93 30.08 32.39
C ALA A 256 -4.96 29.65 31.33
N SER A 257 -5.57 28.49 31.64
CA SER A 257 -6.58 27.69 30.92
C SER A 257 -6.09 26.82 29.75
N GLU A 258 -6.63 25.60 29.72
CA GLU A 258 -6.27 24.49 28.83
C GLU A 258 -6.16 24.94 27.36
N GLY A 259 -5.02 24.64 26.72
CA GLY A 259 -4.67 25.14 25.40
C GLY A 259 -5.80 24.97 24.38
N GLU A 260 -6.29 26.10 23.87
CA GLU A 260 -7.41 26.16 22.95
C GLU A 260 -7.06 25.38 21.68
N THR A 261 -7.74 24.25 21.47
CA THR A 261 -7.62 23.47 20.23
C THR A 261 -8.56 24.06 19.20
N THR A 262 -8.02 24.56 18.11
CA THR A 262 -8.82 24.98 16.95
C THR A 262 -8.77 23.89 15.90
N ASP A 263 -9.95 23.55 15.37
CA ASP A 263 -10.07 22.64 14.25
C ASP A 263 -9.64 23.37 12.97
N ILE A 264 -8.66 22.80 12.27
CA ILE A 264 -8.20 23.26 10.96
C ILE A 264 -8.33 22.12 9.95
N THR A 265 -8.59 22.45 8.70
CA THR A 265 -8.59 21.44 7.64
C THR A 265 -7.17 21.03 7.27
N VAL A 266 -7.00 19.79 6.80
CA VAL A 266 -5.71 19.29 6.28
C VAL A 266 -5.21 20.20 5.16
N PHE A 267 -6.08 20.61 4.24
CA PHE A 267 -5.72 21.52 3.15
C PHE A 267 -5.18 22.85 3.69
N GLU A 268 -5.92 23.54 4.57
CA GLU A 268 -5.49 24.81 5.12
C GLU A 268 -4.22 24.70 5.94
N TYR A 269 -4.03 23.61 6.69
CA TYR A 269 -2.80 23.37 7.41
C TYR A 269 -1.60 23.31 6.45
N PHE A 270 -1.66 22.49 5.39
CA PHE A 270 -0.55 22.36 4.46
C PHE A 270 -0.30 23.65 3.67
N THR A 271 -1.35 24.37 3.27
CA THR A 271 -1.21 25.63 2.51
C THR A 271 -0.77 26.80 3.37
N LYS A 272 -1.42 27.03 4.52
CA LYS A 272 -1.17 28.20 5.39
C LYS A 272 0.01 28.00 6.33
N HIS A 273 0.20 26.79 6.88
CA HIS A 273 1.23 26.51 7.89
C HIS A 273 2.45 25.77 7.34
N CYS A 274 2.32 24.93 6.31
CA CYS A 274 3.47 24.28 5.67
C CYS A 274 3.96 25.00 4.40
N GLY A 275 3.23 25.99 3.89
CA GLY A 275 3.59 26.69 2.65
C GLY A 275 3.55 25.79 1.40
N ILE A 276 2.74 24.73 1.42
CA ILE A 276 2.63 23.74 0.35
C ILE A 276 1.28 23.90 -0.35
N GLU A 277 1.33 24.28 -1.62
CA GLU A 277 0.16 24.31 -2.49
C GLU A 277 -0.22 22.87 -2.88
N LEU A 278 -1.46 22.49 -2.60
CA LEU A 278 -2.01 21.19 -2.97
C LEU A 278 -2.82 21.36 -4.26
N THR A 279 -2.30 20.83 -5.37
CA THR A 279 -2.86 21.09 -6.70
C THR A 279 -4.10 20.24 -7.00
N TYR A 280 -4.01 18.92 -6.78
CA TYR A 280 -5.10 17.98 -7.08
C TYR A 280 -5.62 17.25 -5.85
N SER A 281 -4.84 17.20 -4.76
CA SER A 281 -5.19 16.41 -3.57
C SER A 281 -6.19 17.11 -2.64
N ALA A 282 -6.48 18.40 -2.84
CA ALA A 282 -7.43 19.17 -2.03
C ALA A 282 -8.81 18.51 -1.91
N TYR A 283 -9.32 17.96 -3.03
CA TYR A 283 -10.63 17.33 -3.14
C TYR A 283 -10.58 15.79 -3.04
N LEU A 284 -9.45 15.23 -2.61
CA LEU A 284 -9.24 13.79 -2.41
C LEU A 284 -9.05 13.47 -0.92
N PRO A 285 -9.37 12.25 -0.47
CA PRO A 285 -9.13 11.85 0.91
C PRO A 285 -7.63 11.76 1.24
N CYS A 286 -7.33 11.90 2.52
CA CYS A 286 -5.99 11.80 3.09
C CYS A 286 -5.62 10.34 3.36
N LEU A 287 -4.32 10.03 3.35
CA LEU A 287 -3.80 8.81 3.94
C LEU A 287 -3.66 8.98 5.44
N ASP A 288 -4.23 8.05 6.21
CA ASP A 288 -4.07 8.04 7.65
C ASP A 288 -2.75 7.33 7.98
N GLY A 289 -1.77 8.07 8.47
CA GLY A 289 -0.44 7.59 8.82
C GLY A 289 -0.19 7.55 10.33
N GLY A 290 0.48 6.51 10.82
CA GLY A 290 0.95 6.46 12.21
C GLY A 290 0.00 5.73 13.16
N LYS A 291 -0.45 6.37 14.24
CA LYS A 291 -1.16 5.70 15.35
C LYS A 291 -2.69 5.69 15.13
N PRO A 292 -3.40 4.57 15.30
CA PRO A 292 -4.85 4.48 15.08
C PRO A 292 -5.70 5.46 15.89
N LYS A 293 -5.30 5.75 17.14
CA LYS A 293 -6.02 6.67 18.04
C LYS A 293 -5.77 8.15 17.72
N ARG A 294 -4.72 8.47 16.97
CA ARG A 294 -4.35 9.84 16.58
C ARG A 294 -3.60 9.79 15.25
N PRO A 295 -4.32 9.61 14.14
CA PRO A 295 -3.71 9.50 12.82
C PRO A 295 -3.11 10.84 12.39
N ASN A 296 -2.04 10.78 11.60
CA ASN A 296 -1.56 11.90 10.82
C ASN A 296 -2.26 11.84 9.47
N TYR A 297 -3.03 12.87 9.12
CA TYR A 297 -3.70 12.94 7.83
C TYR A 297 -2.75 13.52 6.78
N LEU A 298 -2.42 12.72 5.77
CA LEU A 298 -1.40 13.05 4.78
C LEU A 298 -2.02 13.20 3.39
N PRO A 299 -1.90 14.36 2.72
CA PRO A 299 -2.35 14.53 1.34
C PRO A 299 -1.66 13.52 0.42
N LEU A 300 -2.43 12.92 -0.50
CA LEU A 300 -1.94 11.89 -1.43
C LEU A 300 -0.75 12.39 -2.27
N GLU A 301 -0.77 13.66 -2.65
CA GLU A 301 0.27 14.35 -3.44
C GLU A 301 1.64 14.42 -2.75
N LEU A 302 1.63 14.32 -1.42
CA LEU A 302 2.84 14.36 -0.61
C LEU A 302 3.36 12.97 -0.25
N CYS A 303 2.66 11.89 -0.63
CA CYS A 303 2.97 10.54 -0.20
C CYS A 303 3.66 9.73 -1.30
N VAL A 304 4.79 9.10 -0.97
CA VAL A 304 5.54 8.19 -1.85
C VAL A 304 5.60 6.81 -1.21
N LEU A 305 5.15 5.78 -1.91
CA LEU A 305 5.16 4.42 -1.37
C LEU A 305 6.61 3.91 -1.16
N VAL A 306 6.89 3.36 0.02
CA VAL A 306 8.17 2.70 0.34
C VAL A 306 8.05 1.22 0.03
N SER A 307 8.63 0.78 -1.10
CA SER A 307 8.70 -0.65 -1.46
C SER A 307 9.92 -1.33 -0.84
N LEU A 308 9.73 -2.51 -0.22
CA LEU A 308 10.83 -3.29 0.41
C LEU A 308 11.70 -4.13 -0.54
N ARG A 309 11.58 -4.01 -1.86
CA ARG A 309 12.62 -4.43 -2.80
C ARG A 309 12.34 -3.85 -4.17
N ARG A 310 13.34 -3.24 -4.80
CA ARG A 310 13.24 -2.68 -6.16
C ARG A 310 13.62 -3.75 -7.18
N GLN A 311 12.62 -4.30 -7.87
CA GLN A 311 12.88 -4.97 -9.15
C GLN A 311 13.04 -3.92 -10.25
N LYS A 312 14.00 -4.13 -11.17
CA LYS A 312 14.09 -3.26 -12.34
C LYS A 312 12.83 -3.45 -13.20
N PRO A 313 12.30 -2.39 -13.84
CA PRO A 313 11.11 -2.51 -14.67
C PRO A 313 11.19 -3.60 -15.73
N GLN A 314 12.36 -3.79 -16.35
CA GLN A 314 12.59 -4.83 -17.36
C GLN A 314 12.41 -6.25 -16.81
N ASP A 315 13.01 -6.55 -15.66
CA ASP A 315 12.87 -7.86 -15.00
C ASP A 315 11.42 -8.12 -14.59
N ARG A 316 10.72 -7.06 -14.16
CA ARG A 316 9.30 -7.12 -13.81
C ARG A 316 8.44 -7.40 -15.03
N ILE A 317 8.68 -6.73 -16.16
CA ILE A 317 7.99 -6.97 -17.42
C ILE A 317 8.16 -8.44 -17.85
N ARG A 318 9.40 -8.94 -17.90
CA ARG A 318 9.69 -10.33 -18.23
C ARG A 318 8.96 -11.31 -17.32
N THR A 319 9.04 -11.09 -16.00
CA THR A 319 8.34 -11.90 -15.01
C THR A 319 6.84 -12.00 -15.29
N LEU A 320 6.21 -10.90 -15.72
CA LEU A 320 4.78 -10.88 -16.01
C LEU A 320 4.43 -11.56 -17.32
N THR A 321 5.19 -11.31 -18.38
CA THR A 321 5.00 -11.94 -19.69
C THR A 321 5.15 -13.46 -19.59
N ASP A 322 6.16 -13.92 -18.85
CA ASP A 322 6.38 -15.34 -18.57
C ASP A 322 5.21 -15.94 -17.78
N ALA A 323 4.70 -15.20 -16.78
CA ALA A 323 3.59 -15.64 -15.95
C ALA A 323 2.28 -15.77 -16.74
N VAL A 324 1.91 -14.75 -17.54
CA VAL A 324 0.70 -14.79 -18.39
C VAL A 324 0.76 -15.97 -19.36
N SER A 325 1.94 -16.24 -19.93
CA SER A 325 2.14 -17.37 -20.84
C SER A 325 2.01 -18.72 -20.11
N LYS A 326 2.51 -18.82 -18.88
CA LYS A 326 2.49 -20.05 -18.06
C LYS A 326 1.09 -20.44 -17.58
N TYR A 327 0.19 -19.48 -17.35
CA TYR A 327 -1.15 -19.78 -16.81
C TYR A 327 -2.17 -20.21 -17.86
N HIS A 328 -1.80 -20.23 -19.14
CA HIS A 328 -2.62 -20.77 -20.24
C HIS A 328 -4.09 -20.31 -20.17
N TYR A 329 -4.32 -19.00 -20.01
CA TYR A 329 -5.69 -18.49 -20.00
C TYR A 329 -6.46 -18.79 -21.30
N ASP A 330 -5.75 -18.86 -22.43
CA ASP A 330 -6.34 -19.21 -23.73
C ASP A 330 -6.88 -20.65 -23.82
N SER A 331 -6.48 -21.54 -22.89
CA SER A 331 -7.02 -22.90 -22.82
C SER A 331 -8.21 -23.03 -21.86
N ASP A 332 -8.59 -21.95 -21.16
CA ASP A 332 -9.77 -21.95 -20.31
C ASP A 332 -11.04 -21.99 -21.17
N LEU A 333 -11.77 -23.09 -21.06
CA LEU A 333 -12.95 -23.33 -21.89
C LEU A 333 -14.09 -22.36 -21.60
N VAL A 334 -14.19 -21.78 -20.40
CA VAL A 334 -15.23 -20.79 -20.08
C VAL A 334 -14.92 -19.48 -20.81
N LEU A 335 -13.66 -19.02 -20.77
CA LEU A 335 -13.21 -17.84 -21.53
C LEU A 335 -13.38 -18.05 -23.04
N THR A 336 -12.94 -19.19 -23.57
CA THR A 336 -13.05 -19.50 -25.00
C THR A 336 -14.50 -19.58 -25.45
N THR A 337 -15.40 -20.16 -24.64
CA THR A 337 -16.86 -20.18 -24.95
C THR A 337 -17.46 -18.77 -24.97
N CYS A 338 -16.89 -17.83 -24.20
CA CYS A 338 -17.30 -16.42 -24.23
C CYS A 338 -16.68 -15.63 -25.40
N GLY A 339 -15.83 -16.25 -26.23
CA GLY A 339 -15.08 -15.55 -27.26
C GLY A 339 -14.06 -14.56 -26.69
N ILE A 340 -13.52 -14.85 -25.49
CA ILE A 340 -12.52 -14.03 -24.81
C ILE A 340 -11.16 -14.73 -24.93
N SER A 341 -10.19 -14.07 -25.56
CA SER A 341 -8.79 -14.48 -25.57
C SER A 341 -7.95 -13.56 -24.69
N ILE A 342 -6.76 -13.98 -24.24
CA ILE A 342 -5.85 -13.12 -23.46
C ILE A 342 -4.52 -12.96 -24.18
N GLU A 343 -4.34 -11.80 -24.79
CA GLU A 343 -3.07 -11.35 -25.36
C GLU A 343 -1.91 -11.47 -24.35
N LYS A 344 -0.78 -12.01 -24.81
CA LYS A 344 0.41 -12.32 -24.00
C LYS A 344 1.37 -11.14 -23.91
N GLN A 345 1.37 -10.26 -24.91
CA GLN A 345 2.24 -9.07 -24.95
C GLN A 345 1.63 -7.88 -24.23
N LEU A 346 2.40 -7.11 -23.47
CA LEU A 346 1.88 -5.91 -22.80
C LEU A 346 1.33 -4.89 -23.81
N THR A 347 0.18 -4.28 -23.50
CA THR A 347 -0.42 -3.25 -24.35
C THR A 347 0.50 -2.03 -24.40
N GLN A 348 0.77 -1.56 -25.62
CA GLN A 348 1.53 -0.35 -25.85
C GLN A 348 0.59 0.86 -25.70
N ILE A 349 1.06 1.88 -24.99
CA ILE A 349 0.31 3.12 -24.77
C ILE A 349 1.27 4.26 -25.09
N GLU A 350 0.81 5.22 -25.89
CA GLU A 350 1.55 6.46 -26.12
C GLU A 350 1.54 7.31 -24.85
N GLY A 351 2.73 7.66 -24.37
CA GLY A 351 2.90 8.51 -23.20
C GLY A 351 3.53 9.84 -23.59
N CYS A 352 3.05 10.93 -23.01
CA CYS A 352 3.67 12.24 -23.14
C CYS A 352 4.63 12.47 -21.96
N ILE A 353 5.89 12.81 -22.26
CA ILE A 353 6.84 13.30 -21.25
C ILE A 353 6.67 14.81 -21.21
N LEU A 354 6.18 15.34 -20.10
CA LEU A 354 6.05 16.78 -19.91
C LEU A 354 7.42 17.43 -19.72
N ASP A 355 7.53 18.67 -20.18
CA ASP A 355 8.72 19.48 -19.97
C ASP A 355 8.99 19.70 -18.49
N THR A 356 10.28 19.70 -18.13
CA THR A 356 10.67 19.84 -16.72
C THR A 356 10.60 21.31 -16.29
N PRO A 357 9.91 21.64 -15.18
CA PRO A 357 9.85 23.02 -14.70
C PRO A 357 11.22 23.49 -14.20
N LYS A 358 11.52 24.78 -14.37
CA LYS A 358 12.71 25.42 -13.81
C LYS A 358 12.58 25.57 -12.30
N VAL A 359 13.63 25.24 -11.55
CA VAL A 359 13.63 25.29 -10.08
C VAL A 359 14.60 26.36 -9.58
N GLY A 360 14.15 27.62 -9.56
CA GLY A 360 14.92 28.76 -9.07
C GLY A 360 15.38 29.72 -10.18
N ASN A 361 16.22 30.69 -9.80
CA ASN A 361 16.50 31.88 -10.62
C ASN A 361 17.76 31.77 -11.50
N SER A 362 18.60 30.75 -11.33
CA SER A 362 19.79 30.54 -12.16
C SER A 362 19.47 29.67 -13.37
N GLU A 363 20.06 29.99 -14.53
CA GLU A 363 19.90 29.23 -15.78
C GLU A 363 20.27 27.73 -15.63
N ASP A 364 21.17 27.39 -14.70
CA ASP A 364 21.64 26.03 -14.40
C ASP A 364 20.71 25.20 -13.50
N CYS A 365 19.47 25.63 -13.26
CA CYS A 365 18.50 24.97 -12.39
C CYS A 365 17.36 24.25 -13.13
N ILE A 366 17.68 23.61 -14.25
CA ILE A 366 16.74 22.72 -14.94
C ILE A 366 16.97 21.30 -14.41
N PRO A 367 15.99 20.66 -13.75
CA PRO A 367 16.13 19.29 -13.31
C PRO A 367 16.31 18.35 -14.51
N PHE A 368 17.22 17.39 -14.37
CA PHE A 368 17.41 16.34 -15.36
C PHE A 368 16.82 15.03 -14.82
N LYS A 369 15.87 14.43 -15.54
CA LYS A 369 15.15 13.22 -15.13
C LYS A 369 14.53 13.33 -13.72
N GLY A 370 13.96 14.50 -13.42
CA GLY A 370 13.35 14.79 -12.12
C GLY A 370 14.34 14.94 -10.96
N ARG A 371 15.64 15.12 -11.25
CA ARG A 371 16.69 15.35 -10.24
C ARG A 371 17.39 16.67 -10.51
N TRP A 372 17.70 17.39 -9.45
CA TRP A 372 18.51 18.60 -9.50
C TRP A 372 19.45 18.60 -8.30
N ASN A 373 20.51 19.40 -8.38
CA ASN A 373 21.36 19.69 -7.24
C ASN A 373 21.54 21.21 -7.09
N PHE A 374 21.81 21.63 -5.87
CA PHE A 374 22.05 23.02 -5.51
C PHE A 374 23.54 23.31 -5.33
N ASN A 375 24.42 22.51 -5.94
CA ASN A 375 25.87 22.72 -5.86
C ASN A 375 26.23 24.06 -6.49
N ASN A 376 27.15 24.79 -5.87
CA ASN A 376 27.59 26.13 -6.27
C ASN A 376 26.46 27.17 -6.43
N LYS A 377 25.29 26.92 -5.83
CA LYS A 377 24.14 27.82 -5.82
C LYS A 377 23.83 28.29 -4.40
N THR A 378 23.28 29.48 -4.29
CA THR A 378 22.77 30.06 -3.03
C THR A 378 21.26 29.83 -2.90
N LEU A 379 20.76 29.93 -1.67
CA LEU A 379 19.32 29.93 -1.44
C LEU A 379 18.67 31.18 -2.04
N LEU A 380 17.41 31.07 -2.45
CA LEU A 380 16.63 32.19 -2.98
C LEU A 380 16.48 33.31 -1.92
N ASN A 381 16.10 32.91 -0.71
CA ASN A 381 15.96 33.80 0.45
C ASN A 381 16.80 33.25 1.61
N PRO A 382 18.09 33.62 1.74
CA PRO A 382 18.93 33.15 2.82
C PRO A 382 18.60 33.87 4.15
N THR A 383 18.47 33.10 5.23
CA THR A 383 18.29 33.61 6.60
C THR A 383 19.65 33.78 7.30
N ARG A 384 19.73 34.70 8.25
CA ARG A 384 20.89 34.86 9.14
C ARG A 384 20.66 34.08 10.45
N ILE A 385 21.71 33.43 10.94
CA ILE A 385 21.71 32.66 12.19
C ILE A 385 22.67 33.30 13.17
N ASP A 386 22.12 34.06 14.11
CA ASP A 386 22.90 34.89 15.02
C ASP A 386 23.24 34.20 16.34
N ARG A 387 22.32 33.39 16.88
CA ARG A 387 22.46 32.75 18.18
C ARG A 387 22.01 31.30 18.13
N TRP A 388 22.99 30.39 18.26
CA TRP A 388 22.76 28.96 18.26
C TRP A 388 23.74 28.24 19.17
N ILE A 389 23.40 27.02 19.58
CA ILE A 389 24.23 26.15 20.40
C ILE A 389 24.39 24.78 19.75
N VAL A 390 25.46 24.07 20.09
CA VAL A 390 25.64 22.65 19.74
C VAL A 390 25.50 21.81 20.99
N VAL A 391 24.77 20.71 20.88
CA VAL A 391 24.51 19.76 21.96
C VAL A 391 24.90 18.37 21.46
N ASN A 392 25.82 17.72 22.17
CA ASN A 392 26.39 16.45 21.76
C ASN A 392 26.03 15.33 22.73
N PHE A 393 25.35 14.31 22.20
CA PHE A 393 25.02 13.07 22.88
C PHE A 393 25.93 11.91 22.45
N SER A 394 26.88 12.17 21.54
CA SER A 394 27.80 11.19 20.98
C SER A 394 29.17 11.26 21.66
N ALA A 395 29.66 10.12 22.13
CA ALA A 395 30.95 10.03 22.81
C ALA A 395 32.17 10.23 21.89
N ARG A 396 32.00 10.23 20.57
CA ARG A 396 33.09 10.19 19.58
C ARG A 396 32.95 11.26 18.50
N CYS A 397 32.48 12.45 18.87
CA CYS A 397 32.26 13.54 17.93
C CYS A 397 33.11 14.77 18.26
N ASP A 398 33.73 15.38 17.25
CA ASP A 398 34.35 16.69 17.36
C ASP A 398 33.33 17.78 16.97
N THR A 399 32.64 18.30 17.98
CA THR A 399 31.65 19.38 17.83
C THR A 399 32.24 20.69 17.32
N SER A 400 33.53 20.94 17.56
CA SER A 400 34.24 22.13 17.07
C SER A 400 34.51 22.03 15.56
N HIS A 401 34.84 20.83 15.07
CA HIS A 401 34.99 20.58 13.64
C HIS A 401 33.65 20.70 12.91
N ILE A 402 32.59 20.04 13.42
CA ILE A 402 31.25 20.06 12.80
C ILE A 402 30.69 21.49 12.75
N SER A 403 30.82 22.26 13.83
CA SER A 403 30.34 23.65 13.84
C SER A 403 31.03 24.52 12.79
N ARG A 404 32.34 24.32 12.58
CA ARG A 404 33.11 25.04 11.54
C ARG A 404 32.67 24.64 10.14
N GLU A 405 32.50 23.35 9.88
CA GLU A 405 32.03 22.84 8.59
C GLU A 405 30.60 23.29 8.28
N LEU A 406 29.74 23.39 9.29
CA LEU A 406 28.41 23.95 9.15
C LEU A 406 28.44 25.44 8.76
N ILE A 407 29.22 26.26 9.47
CA ILE A 407 29.38 27.69 9.14
C ILE A 407 29.92 27.84 7.71
N ASN A 408 30.93 27.05 7.34
CA ASN A 408 31.50 27.05 5.99
C ASN A 408 30.46 26.64 4.93
N SER A 409 29.66 25.61 5.21
CA SER A 409 28.61 25.13 4.33
C SER A 409 27.49 26.15 4.17
N GLY A 410 27.02 26.76 5.27
CA GLY A 410 26.04 27.84 5.26
C GLY A 410 26.51 29.03 4.43
N ARG A 411 27.76 29.49 4.64
CA ARG A 411 28.36 30.59 3.88
C ARG A 411 28.37 30.31 2.38
N LYS A 412 28.75 29.09 1.96
CA LYS A 412 28.70 28.66 0.55
C LYS A 412 27.29 28.67 -0.05
N LYS A 413 26.24 28.67 0.78
CA LYS A 413 24.82 28.72 0.39
C LYS A 413 24.17 30.09 0.60
N GLY A 414 24.95 31.10 0.98
CA GLY A 414 24.47 32.46 1.26
C GLY A 414 23.89 32.65 2.65
N ILE A 415 23.88 31.61 3.50
CA ILE A 415 23.45 31.71 4.90
C ILE A 415 24.62 32.26 5.72
N LEU A 416 24.41 33.37 6.40
CA LEU A 416 25.36 33.90 7.36
C LEU A 416 25.10 33.23 8.72
N ILE A 417 26.04 32.40 9.17
CA ILE A 417 25.98 31.69 10.47
C ILE A 417 27.08 32.24 11.36
N GLU A 418 26.70 32.83 12.49
CA GLU A 418 27.64 33.29 13.52
C GLU A 418 28.28 32.10 14.25
N ARG A 419 29.31 32.34 15.06
CA ARG A 419 29.90 31.28 15.89
C ARG A 419 28.88 30.78 16.92
N PRO A 420 28.87 29.47 17.26
CA PRO A 420 27.96 28.95 18.28
C PRO A 420 28.24 29.62 19.61
N PHE A 421 27.18 29.98 20.32
CA PHE A 421 27.26 30.59 21.65
C PHE A 421 27.88 29.62 22.66
N MET A 422 27.56 28.33 22.54
CA MET A 422 28.07 27.28 23.43
C MET A 422 28.09 25.92 22.74
N LEU A 423 29.07 25.09 23.10
CA LEU A 423 29.14 23.67 22.79
C LEU A 423 28.90 22.89 24.10
N LEU A 424 27.85 22.07 24.14
CA LEU A 424 27.44 21.30 25.30
C LEU A 424 27.64 19.81 25.04
N GLU A 425 28.27 19.14 26.00
CA GLU A 425 28.60 17.72 25.95
C GLU A 425 27.79 16.99 27.02
N GLU A 426 27.28 15.80 26.69
CA GLU A 426 26.54 15.00 27.65
C GLU A 426 27.45 14.52 28.78
N GLU A 427 26.95 14.66 30.02
CA GLU A 427 27.60 14.11 31.19
C GLU A 427 27.84 12.59 31.05
N PRO A 428 29.08 12.11 31.27
CA PRO A 428 29.40 10.68 31.15
C PRO A 428 28.53 9.76 32.01
N ARG A 429 28.03 10.26 33.15
CA ARG A 429 27.15 9.52 34.08
C ARG A 429 25.74 9.31 33.52
N SER A 430 25.26 10.24 32.69
CA SER A 430 23.91 10.19 32.10
C SER A 430 23.82 9.21 30.92
N ARG A 431 24.94 8.86 30.29
CA ARG A 431 25.01 7.93 29.14
C ARG A 431 24.38 6.56 29.40
N ARG A 432 24.38 6.10 30.66
CA ARG A 432 23.78 4.81 31.08
C ARG A 432 22.29 4.89 31.39
N GLN A 433 21.71 6.08 31.38
CA GLN A 433 20.31 6.32 31.72
C GLN A 433 19.40 6.19 30.48
N SER A 434 18.08 6.18 30.71
CA SER A 434 17.10 6.14 29.62
C SER A 434 17.20 7.41 28.77
N HIS A 435 16.84 7.30 27.48
CA HIS A 435 16.95 8.41 26.53
C HIS A 435 16.19 9.67 26.97
N ALA A 436 15.03 9.52 27.63
CA ALA A 436 14.26 10.66 28.13
C ALA A 436 15.04 11.45 29.19
N ILE A 437 15.65 10.75 30.15
CA ILE A 437 16.40 11.37 31.25
C ILE A 437 17.69 12.04 30.72
N ARG A 438 18.34 11.43 29.72
CA ARG A 438 19.52 12.01 29.04
C ARG A 438 19.20 13.38 28.44
N VAL A 439 18.07 13.50 27.75
CA VAL A 439 17.64 14.77 27.13
C VAL A 439 17.18 15.79 28.18
N GLU A 440 16.45 15.36 29.21
CA GLU A 440 15.99 16.23 30.30
C GLU A 440 17.16 16.90 31.04
N LYS A 441 18.17 16.12 31.43
CA LYS A 441 19.39 16.65 32.05
C LYS A 441 20.18 17.59 31.15
N MET A 442 20.24 17.27 29.86
CA MET A 442 20.89 18.17 28.91
C MET A 442 20.15 19.51 28.81
N PHE A 443 18.83 19.48 28.89
CA PHE A 443 18.01 20.69 28.91
C PHE A 443 18.20 21.51 30.19
N GLU A 444 18.32 20.87 31.36
CA GLU A 444 18.70 21.54 32.61
C GLU A 444 20.06 22.25 32.46
N GLN A 445 21.05 21.62 31.79
CA GLN A 445 22.33 22.27 31.51
C GLN A 445 22.19 23.47 30.55
N ILE A 446 21.30 23.38 29.57
CA ILE A 446 21.00 24.48 28.64
C ILE A 446 20.39 25.65 29.41
N GLN A 447 19.38 25.40 30.26
CA GLN A 447 18.70 26.44 31.03
C GLN A 447 19.60 27.12 32.06
N THR A 448 20.47 26.37 32.72
CA THR A 448 21.39 26.93 33.73
C THR A 448 22.52 27.75 33.12
N LYS A 449 22.99 27.39 31.93
CA LYS A 449 24.14 28.03 31.27
C LYS A 449 23.77 29.14 30.29
N LEU A 450 22.50 29.30 29.93
CA LEU A 450 22.04 30.31 28.99
C LEU A 450 21.27 31.43 29.68
N PRO A 451 21.64 32.71 29.48
CA PRO A 451 20.93 33.85 30.06
C PRO A 451 19.55 34.10 29.41
N SER A 452 19.29 33.50 28.24
CA SER A 452 18.01 33.54 27.52
C SER A 452 17.84 32.27 26.68
N PRO A 453 16.61 31.84 26.36
CA PRO A 453 16.39 30.67 25.51
C PRO A 453 17.17 30.77 24.19
N PRO A 454 17.86 29.70 23.75
CA PRO A 454 18.60 29.72 22.50
C PRO A 454 17.62 29.82 21.33
N THR A 455 17.95 30.64 20.33
CA THR A 455 17.13 30.80 19.13
C THR A 455 17.20 29.55 18.26
N GLN A 456 18.35 28.86 18.23
CA GLN A 456 18.51 27.57 17.56
C GLN A 456 19.40 26.55 18.29
N VAL A 457 19.03 25.26 18.22
CA VAL A 457 19.77 24.14 18.85
C VAL A 457 20.17 23.11 17.81
N SER A 458 21.47 22.77 17.77
CA SER A 458 22.01 21.70 16.93
C SER A 458 22.37 20.47 17.73
N ASN A 459 21.70 19.34 17.45
CA ASN A 459 21.91 18.07 18.16
C ASN A 459 22.78 17.12 17.34
N VAL A 460 23.73 16.47 18.01
CA VAL A 460 24.57 15.40 17.45
C VAL A 460 24.29 14.08 18.19
N PRO A 461 23.57 13.12 17.56
CA PRO A 461 23.27 11.83 18.17
C PRO A 461 24.40 10.80 17.97
N GLU A 462 24.44 9.77 18.84
CA GLU A 462 25.45 8.69 18.80
C GLU A 462 25.19 7.68 17.67
N GLU A 463 23.92 7.41 17.33
CA GLU A 463 23.44 6.60 16.20
C GLU A 463 22.03 7.08 15.79
N TYR A 464 21.48 6.59 14.66
CA TYR A 464 20.09 6.88 14.22
C TYR A 464 19.07 6.25 15.17
N ASN A 465 18.91 6.86 16.34
CA ASN A 465 18.14 6.31 17.46
C ASN A 465 16.90 7.17 17.70
N GLY A 466 15.76 6.72 17.16
CA GLY A 466 14.51 7.49 17.08
C GLY A 466 13.96 7.98 18.42
N ASN A 467 14.36 7.38 19.54
CA ASN A 467 13.94 7.79 20.89
C ASN A 467 14.66 9.05 21.38
N LEU A 468 15.97 9.20 21.09
CA LEU A 468 16.73 10.44 21.37
C LEU A 468 16.25 11.60 20.51
N TYR A 469 15.96 11.29 19.24
CA TYR A 469 15.39 12.25 18.29
C TYR A 469 13.98 12.73 18.71
N CYS A 470 13.12 11.80 19.15
CA CYS A 470 11.78 12.14 19.65
C CYS A 470 11.83 12.96 20.95
N GLY A 471 12.72 12.60 21.89
CA GLY A 471 12.88 13.32 23.16
C GLY A 471 13.37 14.75 22.99
N THR A 472 14.34 14.99 22.10
CA THR A 472 14.86 16.34 21.79
C THR A 472 13.82 17.22 21.10
N HIS A 473 12.96 16.66 20.24
CA HIS A 473 11.83 17.39 19.63
C HIS A 473 10.69 17.69 20.62
N MET A 474 10.41 16.80 21.58
CA MET A 474 9.34 17.06 22.57
C MET A 474 9.72 18.13 23.60
N LEU A 475 11.01 18.27 23.90
CA LEU A 475 11.51 19.20 24.93
C LEU A 475 11.99 20.54 24.35
N CYS A 476 12.14 20.66 23.03
CA CYS A 476 12.45 21.90 22.32
C CYS A 476 11.27 22.31 21.41
N PRO A 477 10.14 22.80 21.96
CA PRO A 477 9.10 23.40 21.12
C PRO A 477 9.65 24.70 20.49
N PRO A 478 9.18 25.11 19.29
CA PRO A 478 9.63 26.37 18.70
C PRO A 478 9.32 27.51 19.68
N CYS A 479 10.35 28.29 20.03
CA CYS A 479 10.22 29.52 20.81
C CYS A 479 9.46 30.54 19.95
N CYS A 480 8.12 30.53 20.04
CA CYS A 480 7.29 31.59 19.48
C CYS A 480 7.23 32.72 20.51
N SER A 481 8.05 33.76 20.35
CA SER A 481 7.87 35.04 21.05
C SER A 481 6.81 35.89 20.34
N THR A 482 5.96 36.52 21.13
CA THR A 482 4.74 37.30 20.85
C THR A 482 4.92 38.60 20.05
N ASN A 483 5.98 38.78 19.26
CA ASN A 483 6.15 39.96 18.41
C ASN A 483 6.68 39.57 17.02
N GLY A 484 5.77 39.34 16.07
CA GLY A 484 5.94 39.57 14.63
C GLY A 484 7.13 38.96 13.87
N ALA A 485 8.00 38.15 14.48
CA ALA A 485 9.14 37.53 13.82
C ALA A 485 9.19 36.04 14.17
N VAL A 486 8.93 35.20 13.17
CA VAL A 486 9.06 33.75 13.28
C VAL A 486 10.56 33.42 13.30
N HIS A 487 11.12 33.18 14.49
CA HIS A 487 12.43 32.51 14.61
C HIS A 487 12.21 30.99 14.61
N GLU A 488 12.27 30.40 13.41
CA GLU A 488 12.43 28.96 13.24
C GLU A 488 13.86 28.55 13.54
N GLY A 489 14.04 27.39 14.20
CA GLY A 489 15.18 26.54 13.93
C GLY A 489 15.68 25.75 15.13
N SER A 490 15.36 24.47 15.22
CA SER A 490 16.32 23.52 15.76
C SER A 490 16.96 22.83 14.56
N MET A 491 18.27 22.99 14.39
CA MET A 491 18.99 22.53 13.20
C MET A 491 19.69 21.21 13.53
N PHE A 492 19.03 20.09 13.26
CA PHE A 492 19.54 18.74 13.59
C PHE A 492 20.55 18.27 12.54
N PHE A 493 21.71 17.80 12.98
CA PHE A 493 22.70 17.15 12.12
C PHE A 493 22.85 15.67 12.53
N CYS A 494 22.72 14.77 11.55
CA CYS A 494 23.04 13.36 11.69
C CYS A 494 24.38 13.07 11.04
#